data_AF-A0A523UGQ7-F1
#
_entry.id   AF-A0A523UGQ7-F1
#
_cell.length_a   1.000
_cell.length_b   1.000
_cell.length_c   1.000
_cell.angle_alpha   90.00
_cell.angle_beta   90.00
_cell.angle_gamma   90.00
#
_symmetry.space_group_name_H-M   'P 1'
#
loop_
_entity.id
_entity.type
_entity.pdbx_description
1 polymer ?
#
loop_
_entity_poly.entity_id
_entity_poly.type
_entity_poly.pdbx_seq_one_letter_code
_entity_poly.pdbx_strand_id
1 'polypeptide(L)'
;MPFCQYCGGKIDEDAVVCPKCGEILIEEDTGWQELQILEKVDEAKHRANMYIISAIVLATVGIVTGWVLCVSSSAVGLFGIALVCLGVGCNASADRHEHKAKVLKRRLRR
;
A
#
# COMPACT_ATOMS: atom_id res chain seq x y z
N MET A 1 9.99 30.50 30.07
CA MET A 1 11.31 30.00 30.57
C MET A 1 11.21 28.51 30.88
N PRO A 2 11.35 27.64 29.86
CA PRO A 2 11.34 26.21 30.06
C PRO A 2 12.61 25.72 30.76
N PHE A 3 12.52 24.55 31.42
CA PHE A 3 13.63 23.86 32.06
C PHE A 3 13.77 22.47 31.43
N CYS A 4 15.01 22.04 31.22
CA CYS A 4 15.30 20.71 30.70
C CYS A 4 14.82 19.65 31.70
N GLN A 5 13.97 18.73 31.23
CA GLN A 5 13.41 17.65 32.07
C GLN A 5 14.48 16.67 32.58
N TYR A 6 15.63 16.60 31.91
CA TYR A 6 16.71 15.66 32.24
C TYR A 6 17.71 16.20 33.24
N CYS A 7 18.14 17.46 33.08
CA CYS A 7 19.18 18.05 33.93
C CYS A 7 18.72 19.23 34.80
N GLY A 8 17.45 19.66 34.66
CA GLY A 8 16.92 20.83 35.36
C GLY A 8 17.55 22.16 34.92
N GLY A 9 18.34 22.15 33.85
CA GLY A 9 18.97 23.34 33.30
C GLY A 9 17.96 24.25 32.62
N LYS A 10 18.14 25.57 32.75
CA LYS A 10 17.32 26.55 32.03
C LYS A 10 17.56 26.39 30.52
N ILE A 11 16.49 26.30 29.74
CA ILE A 11 16.52 26.14 28.28
C ILE A 11 15.78 27.30 27.63
N ASP A 12 16.22 27.64 26.42
CA ASP A 12 15.52 28.60 25.56
C ASP A 12 14.27 27.94 24.97
N GLU A 13 13.26 28.73 24.63
CA GLU A 13 11.98 28.22 24.09
C GLU A 13 12.17 27.59 22.70
N ASP A 14 13.21 28.02 21.97
CA ASP A 14 13.56 27.49 20.65
C ASP A 14 14.73 26.47 20.71
N ALA A 15 15.18 26.07 21.90
CA ALA A 15 16.35 25.20 22.05
C ALA A 15 16.02 23.74 21.66
N VAL A 16 16.49 23.31 20.49
CA VAL A 16 16.40 21.92 19.99
C VAL A 16 17.24 20.94 20.82
N VAL A 17 18.31 21.43 21.45
CA VAL A 17 19.24 20.64 22.26
C VAL A 17 19.56 21.42 23.54
N CYS A 18 19.57 20.73 24.68
CA CYS A 18 19.92 21.35 25.95
C CYS A 18 21.41 21.75 25.95
N PRO A 19 21.74 23.04 26.14
CA PRO A 19 23.14 23.48 26.15
C PRO A 19 23.91 22.99 27.40
N LYS A 20 23.21 22.49 28.42
CA LYS A 20 23.83 21.97 29.65
C LYS A 20 24.18 20.49 29.59
N CYS A 21 23.28 19.64 29.10
CA CYS A 21 23.48 18.19 29.10
C CYS A 21 23.62 17.58 27.70
N GLY A 22 23.36 18.35 26.64
CA GLY A 22 23.43 17.86 25.26
C GLY A 22 22.23 17.02 24.82
N GLU A 23 21.19 16.92 25.65
CA GLU A 23 19.99 16.12 25.35
C GLU A 23 19.10 16.81 24.32
N ILE A 24 18.50 16.04 23.41
CA ILE A 24 17.62 16.55 22.35
C ILE A 24 16.24 16.84 22.94
N LEU A 25 15.75 18.07 22.77
CA LEU A 25 14.53 18.60 23.39
C LEU A 25 13.36 18.73 22.40
N ILE A 26 13.43 18.05 21.25
CA ILE A 26 12.40 18.12 20.19
C ILE A 26 11.09 17.55 20.73
N GLU A 27 10.25 18.42 21.27
CA GLU A 27 8.84 18.16 21.52
C GLU A 27 8.05 18.91 20.44
N GLU A 28 7.22 18.15 19.72
CA GLU A 28 6.10 18.64 18.91
C GLU A 28 6.40 19.22 17.52
N ASP A 29 6.85 18.37 16.58
CA ASP A 29 6.49 18.57 15.16
C ASP A 29 6.33 17.24 14.37
N THR A 30 6.46 16.11 15.05
CA THR A 30 6.38 14.77 14.44
C THR A 30 4.95 14.23 14.38
N GLY A 31 4.07 14.65 15.30
CA GLY A 31 2.68 14.16 15.36
C GLY A 31 1.83 14.59 14.17
N TRP A 32 2.01 15.82 13.68
CA TRP A 32 1.30 16.34 12.51
C TRP A 32 1.76 15.71 11.18
N GLN A 33 3.01 15.25 11.12
CA GLN A 33 3.55 14.55 9.96
C GLN A 33 3.08 13.09 9.91
N GLU A 34 3.02 12.39 11.05
CA GLU A 34 2.53 11.00 11.08
C GLU A 34 1.04 10.88 10.74
N LEU A 35 0.20 11.80 11.21
CA LEU A 35 -1.24 11.81 10.89
C LEU A 35 -1.50 12.05 9.38
N GLN A 36 -0.76 12.97 8.76
CA GLN A 36 -0.87 13.22 7.31
C GLN A 36 -0.40 12.03 6.47
N ILE A 37 0.63 11.31 6.92
CA ILE A 37 1.10 10.09 6.24
C ILE A 37 0.08 8.96 6.38
N LEU A 38 -0.52 8.78 7.55
CA LEU A 38 -1.53 7.76 7.82
C LEU A 38 -2.79 7.99 6.96
N GLU A 39 -3.28 9.24 6.89
CA GLU A 39 -4.44 9.61 6.07
C GLU A 39 -4.22 9.28 4.58
N LYS A 40 -3.04 9.64 4.05
CA LYS A 40 -2.68 9.34 2.65
C LYS A 40 -2.57 7.84 2.37
N VAL A 41 -2.09 7.07 3.35
CA VAL A 41 -1.98 5.61 3.24
C VAL A 41 -3.36 4.96 3.28
N ASP A 42 -4.26 5.41 4.16
CA ASP A 42 -5.61 4.87 4.27
C ASP A 42 -6.46 5.17 3.03
N GLU A 43 -6.31 6.35 2.42
CA GLU A 43 -6.99 6.67 1.16
C GLU A 43 -6.52 5.78 0.01
N ALA A 44 -5.21 5.52 -0.09
CA ALA A 44 -4.64 4.61 -1.09
C ALA A 44 -5.08 3.15 -0.85
N LYS A 45 -5.14 2.73 0.41
CA LYS A 45 -5.60 1.39 0.83
C LYS A 45 -7.07 1.18 0.50
N HIS A 46 -7.92 2.18 0.72
CA HIS A 46 -9.34 2.09 0.40
C HIS A 46 -9.58 1.91 -1.11
N ARG A 47 -8.81 2.64 -1.94
CA ARG A 47 -8.87 2.53 -3.40
C ARG A 47 -8.44 1.15 -3.90
N ALA A 48 -7.37 0.58 -3.33
CA ALA A 48 -6.92 -0.77 -3.65
C ALA A 48 -7.93 -1.85 -3.23
N ASN A 49 -8.53 -1.70 -2.05
CA ASN A 49 -9.49 -2.68 -1.54
C ASN A 49 -10.76 -2.75 -2.41
N MET A 50 -11.23 -1.61 -2.94
CA MET A 50 -12.39 -1.56 -3.85
C MET A 50 -12.14 -2.36 -5.15
N TYR A 51 -10.95 -2.28 -5.73
CA TYR A 51 -10.59 -3.06 -6.93
C TYR A 51 -10.47 -4.55 -6.63
N ILE A 52 -9.91 -4.91 -5.46
CA ILE A 52 -9.81 -6.31 -5.03
C ILE A 52 -11.20 -6.91 -4.83
N ILE A 53 -12.10 -6.21 -4.12
CA ILE A 53 -13.48 -6.64 -3.92
C ILE A 53 -14.20 -6.78 -5.27
N SER A 54 -14.05 -5.80 -6.16
CA SER A 54 -14.66 -5.85 -7.50
C SER A 54 -14.16 -7.03 -8.32
N ALA A 55 -12.87 -7.34 -8.28
CA ALA A 55 -12.28 -8.48 -8.98
C ALA A 55 -12.82 -9.82 -8.43
N ILE A 56 -12.94 -9.94 -7.11
CA ILE A 56 -13.53 -11.13 -6.47
C ILE A 56 -14.98 -11.31 -6.91
N VAL A 57 -15.79 -10.26 -6.88
CA VAL A 57 -17.20 -10.31 -7.30
C VAL A 57 -17.33 -10.70 -8.78
N LEU A 58 -16.51 -10.12 -9.66
CA LEU A 58 -16.54 -10.49 -11.08
C LEU A 58 -16.12 -11.93 -11.33
N ALA A 59 -15.11 -12.43 -10.61
CA ALA A 59 -14.68 -13.81 -10.71
C ALA A 59 -15.76 -14.78 -10.22
N THR A 60 -16.40 -14.51 -9.08
CA THR A 60 -17.44 -15.38 -8.52
C THR A 60 -18.70 -15.37 -9.39
N VAL A 61 -19.13 -14.20 -9.88
CA VAL A 61 -20.27 -14.11 -10.82
C VAL A 61 -19.92 -14.82 -12.14
N GLY A 62 -18.73 -14.65 -12.69
CA GLY A 62 -18.29 -15.35 -13.89
C GLY A 62 -18.28 -16.88 -13.73
N ILE A 63 -17.84 -17.37 -12.58
CA ILE A 63 -17.88 -18.80 -12.24
C ILE A 63 -19.34 -19.27 -12.11
N VAL A 64 -20.17 -18.61 -11.31
CA VAL A 64 -21.57 -19.05 -11.07
C VAL A 64 -22.40 -18.99 -12.35
N THR A 65 -22.31 -17.89 -13.11
CA THR A 65 -23.01 -17.74 -14.40
C THR A 65 -22.47 -18.71 -15.45
N GLY A 66 -21.15 -18.93 -15.48
CA GLY A 66 -20.54 -19.92 -16.37
C GLY A 66 -20.95 -21.36 -16.04
N TRP A 67 -21.05 -21.71 -14.76
CA TRP A 67 -21.49 -23.04 -14.31
C TRP A 67 -22.97 -23.29 -14.61
N VAL A 68 -23.82 -22.27 -14.46
CA VAL A 68 -25.25 -22.34 -14.83
C VAL A 68 -25.44 -22.46 -16.34
N LEU A 69 -24.63 -21.77 -17.15
CA LEU A 69 -24.68 -21.83 -18.62
C LEU A 69 -24.02 -23.09 -19.22
N CYS A 70 -23.07 -23.72 -18.51
CA CYS A 70 -22.42 -24.96 -18.94
C CYS A 70 -23.33 -26.20 -18.90
N VAL A 71 -24.51 -26.11 -18.28
CA VAL A 71 -25.49 -27.20 -18.27
C VAL A 71 -26.21 -27.33 -19.63
N SER A 72 -26.08 -26.38 -20.57
CA SER A 72 -26.92 -26.37 -21.78
C SER A 72 -26.24 -26.23 -23.16
N SER A 73 -24.92 -26.02 -23.33
CA SER A 73 -24.37 -25.98 -24.71
C SER A 73 -22.87 -26.21 -24.88
N SER A 74 -22.55 -27.05 -25.86
CA SER A 74 -21.22 -27.46 -26.36
C SER A 74 -20.33 -26.33 -26.89
N ALA A 75 -20.78 -25.07 -26.87
CA ALA A 75 -20.04 -23.90 -27.38
C ALA A 75 -19.24 -23.14 -26.29
N VAL A 76 -19.48 -23.39 -24.99
CA VAL A 76 -18.80 -22.69 -23.88
C VAL A 76 -17.35 -23.16 -23.69
N GLY A 77 -17.00 -24.37 -24.19
CA GLY A 77 -15.64 -24.90 -24.10
C GLY A 77 -14.57 -24.05 -24.80
N LEU A 78 -14.92 -23.38 -25.91
CA LEU A 78 -13.98 -22.54 -26.66
C LEU A 78 -13.68 -21.21 -25.95
N PHE A 79 -14.69 -20.58 -25.33
CA PHE A 79 -14.50 -19.37 -24.54
C PHE A 79 -13.74 -19.64 -23.23
N GLY A 80 -13.97 -20.79 -22.60
CA GLY A 80 -13.20 -21.22 -21.42
C GLY A 80 -11.71 -21.38 -21.72
N ILE A 81 -11.35 -22.03 -22.83
CA ILE A 81 -9.95 -22.19 -23.25
C ILE A 81 -9.33 -20.82 -23.58
N ALA A 82 -10.04 -19.95 -24.29
CA ALA A 82 -9.55 -18.61 -24.61
C ALA A 82 -9.27 -17.77 -23.34
N LEU A 83 -10.15 -17.83 -22.32
CA LEU A 83 -9.95 -17.15 -21.05
C LEU A 83 -8.79 -17.73 -20.24
N VAL A 84 -8.61 -19.05 -20.22
CA VAL A 84 -7.47 -19.70 -19.57
C VAL A 84 -6.16 -19.30 -20.26
N CYS A 85 -6.12 -19.30 -21.60
CA CYS A 85 -4.95 -18.87 -22.36
C CYS A 85 -4.63 -17.37 -22.16
N LEU A 86 -5.66 -16.50 -22.13
CA LEU A 86 -5.51 -15.08 -21.79
C LEU A 86 -5.02 -14.89 -20.35
N GLY A 87 -5.50 -15.68 -19.39
CA GLY A 87 -5.03 -15.67 -18.01
C GLY A 87 -3.55 -16.07 -17.87
N VAL A 88 -3.12 -17.11 -18.57
CA VAL A 88 -1.71 -17.54 -18.61
C VAL A 88 -0.82 -16.45 -19.25
N GLY A 89 -1.29 -15.80 -20.32
CA GLY A 89 -0.58 -14.69 -20.96
C GLY A 89 -0.41 -13.46 -20.06
N CYS A 90 -1.42 -13.14 -19.24
CA CYS A 90 -1.37 -12.02 -18.31
C CYS A 90 -0.38 -12.22 -17.15
N ASN A 91 -0.20 -13.45 -16.67
CA ASN A 91 0.77 -13.76 -15.60
C ASN A 91 2.23 -13.49 -16.03
N ALA A 92 2.57 -13.76 -17.30
CA ALA A 92 3.89 -13.45 -17.84
C ALA A 92 4.16 -11.92 -17.95
N SER A 93 3.09 -11.12 -18.12
CA SER A 93 3.18 -9.65 -18.12
C SER A 93 3.38 -9.10 -16.72
N ALA A 94 2.67 -9.65 -15.73
CA ALA A 94 2.76 -9.23 -14.33
C ALA A 94 4.17 -9.41 -13.75
N ASP A 95 4.84 -10.53 -14.05
CA ASP A 95 6.20 -10.82 -13.57
C ASP A 95 7.24 -9.76 -14.04
N ARG A 96 7.10 -9.29 -15.29
CA ARG A 96 7.96 -8.23 -15.84
C ARG A 96 7.79 -6.88 -15.12
N HIS A 97 6.58 -6.56 -14.69
CA HIS A 97 6.30 -5.35 -13.92
C HIS A 97 6.79 -5.45 -12.47
N GLU A 98 6.69 -6.63 -11.86
CA GLU A 98 7.20 -6.87 -10.51
C GLU A 98 8.74 -6.75 -10.45
N HIS A 99 9.45 -7.23 -11.46
CA HIS A 99 10.91 -7.04 -11.53
C HIS A 99 11.30 -5.55 -11.61
N LYS A 100 10.59 -4.76 -12.42
CA LYS A 100 10.84 -3.31 -12.51
C LYS A 100 10.57 -2.59 -11.18
N ALA A 101 9.49 -2.96 -10.48
CA ALA A 101 9.17 -2.42 -9.17
C ALA A 101 10.26 -2.76 -8.14
N LYS A 102 10.79 -3.99 -8.13
CA LYS A 102 11.90 -4.41 -7.25
C LYS A 102 13.19 -3.64 -7.53
N VAL A 103 13.48 -3.33 -8.80
CA VAL A 103 14.66 -2.53 -9.19
C VAL A 103 14.51 -1.07 -8.74
N LEU A 104 13.34 -0.46 -8.95
CA LEU A 104 13.08 0.91 -8.50
C LEU A 104 13.18 1.03 -6.98
N LYS A 105 12.61 0.07 -6.24
CA LYS A 105 12.66 0.02 -4.77
C LYS A 105 14.09 -0.06 -4.23
N ARG A 106 15.01 -0.73 -4.94
CA ARG A 106 16.44 -0.77 -4.58
C ARG A 106 17.14 0.58 -4.82
N ARG A 107 16.74 1.35 -5.84
CA ARG A 107 17.32 2.67 -6.11
C ARG A 107 16.87 3.74 -5.12
N LEU A 108 15.63 3.69 -4.65
CA LEU A 108 15.09 4.62 -3.65
C LEU A 108 15.62 4.40 -2.22
N ARG A 109 16.21 3.24 -1.94
CA ARG A 109 16.83 2.91 -0.63
C ARG A 109 18.30 3.32 -0.52
N ARG A 110 18.86 3.94 -1.56
CA ARG A 110 20.27 4.32 -1.66
C ARG A 110 20.37 5.84 -1.67
#